data_AF-A0A139PQM7-F1
#
_entry.id   AF-A0A139PQM7-F1
#
_cell.length_a   1.000
_cell.length_b   1.000
_cell.length_c   1.000
_cell.angle_alpha   90.00
_cell.angle_beta   90.00
_cell.angle_gamma   90.00
#
_symmetry.space_group_name_H-M   'P 1'
#
loop_
_entity.id
_entity.type
_entity.pdbx_description
1 polymer ?
#
loop_
_entity_poly.entity_id
_entity_poly.type
_entity_poly.pdbx_seq_one_letter_code
_entity_poly.pdbx_strand_id
1 'polypeptide(L)'
;MSDMNEGVEAFRAKLAALGAKNIGIYVGVYFMQEHSINTDKFTAIWIPSYGTDSGYFETKPNTDLDYDLHQYTSKGRIAGFEHHLDINLISADKDKEETFRKLFLRP
;
A
#
# COMPACT_ATOMS: atom_id res chain seq x y z
N MET A 1 -15.15 -14.66 5.34
CA MET A 1 -14.96 -14.25 6.76
C MET A 1 -16.06 -13.26 7.08
N SER A 2 -16.71 -13.34 8.24
CA SER A 2 -17.85 -12.47 8.57
C SER A 2 -17.42 -11.04 8.93
N ASP A 3 -16.26 -10.88 9.55
CA ASP A 3 -15.64 -9.57 9.83
C ASP A 3 -14.22 -9.59 9.25
N MET A 4 -14.00 -8.81 8.18
CA MET A 4 -12.70 -8.74 7.53
C MET A 4 -11.69 -7.91 8.35
N ASN A 5 -12.17 -6.86 9.02
CA ASN A 5 -11.34 -5.97 9.82
C ASN A 5 -10.74 -6.71 11.03
N GLU A 6 -11.54 -7.54 11.71
CA GLU A 6 -11.05 -8.35 12.83
C GLU A 6 -9.94 -9.31 12.40
N GLY A 7 -10.10 -9.97 11.24
CA GLY A 7 -9.06 -10.86 10.71
C GLY A 7 -7.78 -10.12 10.31
N VAL A 8 -7.90 -8.93 9.72
CA VAL A 8 -6.76 -8.05 9.40
C VAL A 8 -6.01 -7.65 10.68
N GLU A 9 -6.73 -7.26 11.73
CA GLU A 9 -6.12 -6.92 13.02
C GLU A 9 -5.48 -8.13 13.69
N ALA A 10 -6.11 -9.30 13.65
CA ALA A 10 -5.54 -10.53 14.21
C ALA A 10 -4.21 -10.89 13.54
N PHE A 11 -4.12 -10.73 12.21
CA PHE A 11 -2.88 -10.94 11.46
C PHE A 11 -1.79 -9.94 11.87
N ARG A 12 -2.11 -8.63 11.87
CA ARG A 12 -1.19 -7.56 12.28
C ARG A 12 -0.70 -7.77 13.72
N ALA A 13 -1.60 -8.09 14.65
CA ALA A 13 -1.27 -8.34 16.05
C ALA A 13 -0.33 -9.54 16.20
N LYS A 14 -0.55 -10.62 15.44
CA LYS A 14 0.34 -11.78 15.48
C LYS A 14 1.74 -11.46 14.94
N LEU A 15 1.84 -10.70 13.84
CA LEU A 15 3.13 -10.22 13.33
C LEU A 15 3.88 -9.38 14.37
N ALA A 16 3.18 -8.45 15.02
CA ALA A 16 3.76 -7.61 16.08
C ALA A 16 4.26 -8.45 17.27
N ALA A 17 3.47 -9.44 17.70
CA ALA A 17 3.84 -10.35 18.78
C ALA A 17 5.06 -11.22 18.45
N LEU A 18 5.29 -11.50 17.15
CA LEU A 18 6.47 -12.21 16.67
C LEU A 18 7.70 -11.30 16.51
N GLY A 19 7.57 -9.99 16.77
CA GLY A 19 8.68 -9.04 16.79
C GLY A 19 8.73 -8.08 15.62
N ALA A 20 7.86 -8.21 14.61
CA ALA A 20 7.79 -7.25 13.51
C ALA A 20 7.44 -5.84 14.04
N LYS A 21 8.18 -4.83 13.59
CA LYS A 21 8.01 -3.43 14.01
C LYS A 21 7.37 -2.58 12.94
N ASN A 22 7.83 -2.73 11.70
CA ASN A 22 7.30 -2.06 10.53
C ASN A 22 6.23 -2.96 9.89
N ILE A 23 4.97 -2.71 10.20
CA ILE A 23 3.83 -3.49 9.69
C ILE A 23 2.94 -2.54 8.91
N GLY A 24 3.06 -2.57 7.58
CA GLY A 24 2.18 -1.83 6.68
C GLY A 24 0.98 -2.65 6.22
N ILE A 25 0.00 -1.98 5.64
CA ILE A 25 -1.16 -2.60 4.99
C ILE A 25 -1.25 -2.16 3.52
N TYR A 26 -1.48 -3.13 2.64
CA TYR A 26 -1.88 -2.88 1.26
C TYR A 26 -3.39 -3.15 1.10
N VAL A 27 -4.15 -2.15 0.69
CA VAL A 27 -5.61 -2.27 0.56
C VAL A 27 -6.19 -1.26 -0.43
N GLY A 28 -7.11 -1.69 -1.29
CA GLY A 28 -7.86 -0.81 -2.18
C GLY A 28 -8.91 0.02 -1.42
N VAL A 29 -9.12 1.27 -1.80
CA VAL A 29 -10.01 2.21 -1.09
C VAL A 29 -11.43 1.65 -0.91
N TYR A 30 -12.02 1.11 -1.98
CA TYR A 30 -13.39 0.56 -1.92
C TYR A 30 -13.50 -0.59 -0.90
N PHE A 31 -12.56 -1.53 -0.94
CA PHE A 31 -12.54 -2.67 -0.03
C PHE A 31 -12.33 -2.23 1.42
N MET A 32 -11.43 -1.26 1.64
CA MET A 32 -11.18 -0.66 2.94
C MET A 32 -12.47 -0.04 3.52
N GLN A 33 -13.21 0.71 2.72
CA GLN A 33 -14.47 1.36 3.13
C GLN A 33 -15.59 0.33 3.35
N GLU A 34 -15.80 -0.58 2.40
CA GLU A 34 -16.85 -1.61 2.46
C GLU A 34 -16.74 -2.48 3.71
N HIS A 35 -15.51 -2.83 4.09
CA HIS A 35 -15.24 -3.67 5.24
C HIS A 35 -14.82 -2.91 6.50
N SER A 36 -14.87 -1.57 6.49
CA SER A 36 -14.47 -0.72 7.61
C SER A 36 -13.09 -1.10 8.17
N ILE A 37 -12.13 -1.37 7.28
CA ILE A 37 -10.78 -1.76 7.65
C ILE A 37 -10.10 -0.59 8.36
N ASN A 38 -9.73 -0.78 9.63
CA ASN A 38 -9.02 0.21 10.41
C ASN A 38 -7.51 0.17 10.10
N THR A 39 -6.96 1.31 9.68
CA THR A 39 -5.54 1.43 9.31
C THR A 39 -4.65 2.05 10.41
N ASP A 40 -5.21 2.51 11.53
CA ASP A 40 -4.52 3.33 12.55
C ASP A 40 -3.35 2.62 13.21
N LYS A 41 -3.40 1.29 13.31
CA LYS A 41 -2.35 0.48 13.95
C LYS A 41 -1.22 0.07 13.00
N PHE A 42 -1.32 0.41 11.72
CA PHE A 42 -0.29 0.11 10.72
C PHE A 42 0.71 1.26 10.64
N THR A 43 1.97 0.92 10.39
CA THR A 43 3.05 1.91 10.31
C THR A 43 3.18 2.51 8.91
N ALA A 44 2.56 1.89 7.91
CA ALA A 44 2.51 2.38 6.56
C ALA A 44 1.23 1.96 5.83
N ILE A 45 0.76 2.79 4.91
CA ILE A 45 -0.42 2.53 4.09
C ILE A 45 -0.01 2.53 2.62
N TRP A 46 -0.36 1.45 1.91
CA TRP A 46 -0.09 1.24 0.50
C TRP A 46 -1.41 1.00 -0.24
N ILE A 47 -1.71 1.81 -1.25
CA ILE A 47 -3.01 1.75 -1.93
C ILE A 47 -2.82 1.53 -3.43
N PRO A 48 -3.58 0.63 -4.07
CA PRO A 48 -3.64 0.53 -5.52
C PRO A 48 -4.64 1.51 -6.15
N SER A 49 -4.29 2.06 -7.31
CA SER A 49 -5.22 2.75 -8.21
C SER A 49 -4.60 2.80 -9.61
N TYR A 50 -5.20 2.13 -10.59
CA TYR A 50 -4.54 1.84 -11.87
C TYR A 50 -5.03 2.66 -13.07
N GLY A 51 -6.13 3.39 -12.95
CA GLY A 51 -6.77 4.01 -14.10
C GLY A 51 -7.11 2.96 -15.17
N THR A 52 -6.59 3.12 -16.39
CA THR A 52 -6.75 2.12 -17.46
C THR A 52 -5.75 0.96 -17.38
N ASP A 53 -4.81 1.01 -16.43
CA ASP A 53 -3.75 0.04 -16.22
C ASP A 53 -2.86 -0.15 -17.46
N SER A 54 -2.36 0.99 -18.00
CA SER A 54 -1.54 1.03 -19.22
C SER A 54 -0.05 0.72 -19.00
N GLY A 55 0.42 0.66 -17.75
CA GLY A 55 1.84 0.64 -17.41
C GLY A 55 2.40 2.00 -16.98
N TYR A 56 1.61 3.08 -17.06
CA TYR A 56 1.99 4.44 -16.68
C TYR A 56 1.14 4.97 -15.53
N PHE A 57 1.64 6.01 -14.84
CA PHE A 57 0.91 6.68 -13.78
C PHE A 57 -0.19 7.58 -14.37
N GLU A 58 -1.45 7.21 -14.16
CA GLU A 58 -2.62 7.89 -14.72
C GLU A 58 -3.50 8.54 -13.65
N THR A 59 -3.68 7.87 -12.51
CA THR A 59 -4.64 8.23 -11.47
C THR A 59 -4.08 8.00 -10.09
N LYS A 60 -4.43 8.84 -9.11
CA LYS A 60 -4.18 8.61 -7.70
C LYS A 60 -5.29 7.75 -7.05
N PRO A 61 -5.04 7.14 -5.89
CA PRO A 61 -6.11 6.65 -5.02
C PRO A 61 -7.13 7.76 -4.70
N ASN A 62 -8.43 7.45 -4.82
CA ASN A 62 -9.51 8.39 -4.53
C ASN A 62 -9.87 8.36 -3.03
N THR A 63 -9.03 8.97 -2.20
CA THR A 63 -9.21 9.01 -0.74
C THR A 63 -8.42 10.17 -0.14
N ASP A 64 -8.89 10.69 0.99
CA ASP A 64 -8.17 11.67 1.81
C ASP A 64 -7.23 11.01 2.84
N LEU A 65 -7.17 9.67 2.87
CA LEU A 65 -6.29 8.93 3.76
C LEU A 65 -4.82 9.23 3.42
N ASP A 66 -4.02 9.47 4.44
CA ASP A 66 -2.60 9.78 4.30
C ASP A 66 -1.77 8.52 4.01
N TYR A 67 -1.68 8.13 2.73
CA TYR A 67 -0.95 6.92 2.30
C TYR A 67 0.52 7.21 1.90
N ASP A 68 1.39 6.23 2.11
CA ASP A 68 2.83 6.36 1.86
C ASP A 68 3.23 5.89 0.46
N LEU A 69 2.61 4.81 -0.01
CA LEU A 69 2.96 4.14 -1.26
C LEU A 69 1.72 3.96 -2.14
N HIS A 70 1.90 4.11 -3.44
CA HIS A 70 0.84 3.90 -4.43
C HIS A 70 1.30 2.89 -5.47
N GLN A 71 0.54 1.81 -5.63
CA GLN A 71 0.68 0.91 -6.77
C GLN A 71 -0.15 1.45 -7.93
N TYR A 72 0.51 1.93 -8.97
CA TYR A 72 -0.18 2.65 -10.05
C TYR A 72 -0.44 1.81 -11.29
N THR A 73 0.15 0.62 -11.39
CA THR A 73 -0.09 -0.30 -12.50
C THR A 73 0.36 -1.70 -12.17
N SER A 74 -0.26 -2.68 -12.83
CA SER A 74 0.18 -4.08 -12.89
C SER A 74 0.92 -4.43 -14.19
N LYS A 75 1.01 -3.49 -15.14
CA LYS A 75 1.53 -3.71 -16.51
C LYS A 75 2.79 -2.90 -16.83
N GLY A 76 3.53 -2.49 -15.80
CA GLY A 76 4.77 -1.78 -16.01
C GLY A 76 5.84 -2.65 -16.65
N ARG A 77 6.84 -1.99 -17.24
CA ARG A 77 8.02 -2.63 -17.83
C ARG A 77 9.28 -1.94 -17.32
N ILE A 78 10.22 -2.74 -16.82
CA ILE A 78 11.54 -2.28 -16.38
C ILE A 78 12.59 -3.08 -17.18
N ALA A 79 13.58 -2.38 -17.72
CA ALA A 79 14.67 -3.01 -18.47
C ALA A 79 15.36 -4.08 -17.60
N GLY A 80 15.62 -5.25 -18.18
CA GLY A 80 16.14 -6.42 -17.47
C GLY A 80 15.08 -7.45 -17.07
N PHE A 81 13.81 -7.20 -17.34
CA PHE A 81 12.73 -8.17 -17.16
C PHE A 81 11.67 -8.07 -18.27
N GLU A 82 11.26 -9.21 -18.84
CA GLU A 82 10.44 -9.23 -20.06
C GLU A 82 8.93 -9.13 -19.82
N HIS A 83 8.47 -9.55 -18.65
CA HIS A 83 7.04 -9.62 -18.32
C HIS A 83 6.56 -8.37 -17.58
N HIS A 84 5.25 -8.29 -17.39
CA HIS A 84 4.63 -7.21 -16.64
C HIS A 84 5.09 -7.22 -15.18
N LEU A 85 5.26 -6.02 -14.64
CA LEU A 85 5.61 -5.76 -13.26
C LEU A 85 4.61 -4.80 -12.62
N ASP A 86 4.33 -5.07 -11.36
CA ASP A 86 3.68 -4.13 -10.48
C ASP A 86 4.63 -2.96 -10.18
N ILE A 87 4.23 -1.75 -10.54
CA ILE A 87 5.06 -0.56 -10.30
C ILE A 87 4.42 0.34 -9.26
N ASN A 88 5.29 0.85 -8.40
CA ASN A 88 4.92 1.65 -7.24
C ASN A 88 5.68 2.97 -7.24
N LEU A 89 5.09 3.96 -6.59
CA LEU A 89 5.76 5.22 -6.27
C LEU A 89 5.41 5.64 -4.85
N ILE A 90 6.35 6.37 -4.21
CA ILE A 90 6.04 7.12 -2.99
C ILE A 90 4.94 8.12 -3.33
N SER A 91 3.90 8.19 -2.49
CA SER A 91 2.77 9.08 -2.68
C SER A 91 3.23 10.48 -3.09
N ALA A 92 2.59 11.04 -4.12
CA ALA A 92 2.96 12.35 -4.66
C ALA A 92 2.68 13.49 -3.66
N ASP A 93 1.91 13.22 -2.61
CA ASP A 93 1.53 14.19 -1.58
C ASP A 93 2.44 14.09 -0.33
N LYS A 94 3.50 13.26 -0.38
CA LYS A 94 4.48 13.06 0.69
C LYS A 94 5.85 13.64 0.33
N ASP A 95 6.67 13.95 1.35
CA ASP A 95 8.10 14.13 1.13
C ASP A 95 8.73 12.79 0.70
N LYS A 96 9.34 12.80 -0.49
CA LYS A 96 9.83 11.58 -1.12
C LYS A 96 10.99 10.96 -0.38
N GLU A 97 11.94 11.76 0.10
CA GLU A 97 13.15 11.24 0.73
C GLU A 97 12.85 10.69 2.12
N GLU A 98 12.08 11.44 2.92
CA GLU A 98 11.69 11.03 4.26
C GLU A 98 10.85 9.75 4.22
N THR A 99 9.88 9.67 3.32
CA THR A 99 9.02 8.49 3.19
C THR A 99 9.80 7.29 2.66
N PHE A 100 10.72 7.49 1.70
CA PHE A 100 11.60 6.40 1.25
C PHE A 100 12.48 5.89 2.40
N ARG A 101 13.05 6.78 3.21
CA ARG A 101 13.83 6.40 4.40
C ARG A 101 12.97 5.62 5.41
N LYS A 102 11.75 6.08 5.67
CA LYS A 102 10.77 5.41 6.54
C LYS A 102 10.51 3.97 6.07
N LEU A 103 10.27 3.76 4.78
CA LEU A 103 9.86 2.46 4.24
C LEU A 103 11.01 1.48 3.99
N PHE A 104 12.18 1.98 3.57
CA PHE A 104 13.23 1.12 3.01
C PHE A 104 14.58 1.18 3.75
N LEU A 105 14.79 2.16 4.64
CA LEU A 105 16.09 2.37 5.29
C LEU A 105 16.04 2.31 6.82
N ARG A 106 14.93 1.84 7.39
CA ARG A 106 14.73 1.64 8.83
C ARG A 106 14.12 0.26 9.09
N PRO A 107 14.92 -0.83 9.11
CA PRO A 107 14.42 -2.20 9.29
C PRO A 107 13.83 -2.44 10.69
#